data_AF-A0AAD7R1V4-F1
#
_entry.id   AF-A0AAD7R1V4-F1
#
_cell.length_a   1.000
_cell.length_b   1.000
_cell.length_c   1.000
_cell.angle_alpha   90.00
_cell.angle_beta   90.00
_cell.angle_gamma   90.00
#
_symmetry.space_group_name_H-M   'P 1'
#
loop_
_entity.id
_entity.type
_entity.pdbx_description
1 polymer ?
#
loop_
_entity_poly.entity_id
_entity_poly.type
_entity_poly.pdbx_seq_one_letter_code
_entity_poly.pdbx_strand_id
1 'polypeptide(L)'
;MVLCRVQVTADSYLSVRMQEWASAQELLGVVAAEMEWVEPELVLVGVSRWGEKQFLQPQQYVHSLRWERLHVCRRDQTEITSRAGDSSGLRRRGLQILDLSAWDTATVLTCTDWSLFNATHEQELICYPLGRDVGSGQRGALELLLRRCNEVQLWVATAVLLCTSHHKRSQLIGQFIRIAAHCRTQRNLSSCFSITMGLNAAPVSRLSHTWEAVPGRLKKLLSELELLTDPSLNHRGYRDSLRKMASPKIPFIPLLLKDVTFIHEGNKTFRENLVNYEKMHMMADIVRLVLHCRTDHTGKGAALPEGEGPETRGCVHHLHVIESERTLFELSYSLQPRAQRPPVDRECKCRPL
;
A
#
# COMPACT_ATOMS: atom_id res chain seq x y z
N MET A 1 10.35 -1.77 -14.64
CA MET A 1 8.92 -1.50 -14.34
C MET A 1 8.82 -0.23 -13.51
N VAL A 2 7.79 0.59 -13.72
CA VAL A 2 7.53 1.83 -12.97
C VAL A 2 6.17 1.80 -12.27
N LEU A 3 6.07 2.50 -11.13
CA LEU A 3 4.81 2.78 -10.43
C LEU A 3 4.49 4.27 -10.53
N CYS A 4 3.42 4.57 -11.26
CA CYS A 4 3.02 5.93 -11.60
C CYS A 4 1.81 6.33 -10.76
N ARG A 5 1.93 7.41 -10.00
CA ARG A 5 0.79 7.99 -9.29
C ARG A 5 0.16 9.08 -10.13
N VAL A 6 -1.04 8.82 -10.58
CA VAL A 6 -1.84 9.77 -11.34
C VAL A 6 -3.00 10.23 -10.47
N GLN A 7 -3.03 11.50 -10.10
CA GLN A 7 -4.14 12.10 -9.37
C GLN A 7 -5.39 12.06 -10.25
N VAL A 8 -6.43 11.42 -9.73
CA VAL A 8 -7.73 11.23 -10.42
C VAL A 8 -8.85 12.02 -9.75
N THR A 9 -8.65 12.44 -8.49
CA THR A 9 -9.49 13.39 -7.76
C THR A 9 -8.63 14.37 -6.97
N ALA A 10 -9.25 15.36 -6.33
CA ALA A 10 -8.55 16.28 -5.43
C ALA A 10 -7.86 15.58 -4.24
N ASP A 11 -8.34 14.40 -3.85
CA ASP A 11 -7.97 13.68 -2.64
C ASP A 11 -7.51 12.22 -2.89
N SER A 12 -7.41 11.80 -4.16
CA SER A 12 -7.04 10.42 -4.51
C SER A 12 -6.27 10.32 -5.82
N TYR A 13 -5.47 9.27 -5.89
CA TYR A 13 -4.74 8.90 -7.09
C TYR A 13 -4.97 7.45 -7.46
N LEU A 14 -4.65 7.15 -8.71
CA LEU A 14 -4.47 5.81 -9.21
C LEU A 14 -2.98 5.49 -9.29
N SER A 15 -2.54 4.44 -8.60
CA SER A 15 -1.19 3.88 -8.74
C SER A 15 -1.19 2.87 -9.87
N VAL A 16 -0.57 3.23 -11.00
CA VAL A 16 -0.53 2.41 -12.21
C VAL A 16 0.84 1.76 -12.34
N ARG A 17 0.87 0.43 -12.40
CA ARG A 17 2.07 -0.35 -12.68
C ARG A 17 2.25 -0.53 -14.18
N MET A 18 3.37 -0.06 -14.73
CA MET A 18 3.66 -0.13 -16.18
C MET A 18 5.11 -0.51 -16.48
N GLN A 19 5.39 -0.81 -17.74
CA GLN A 19 6.76 -0.94 -18.24
C GLN A 19 7.47 0.43 -18.24
N GLU A 20 8.80 0.44 -18.12
CA GLU A 20 9.57 1.69 -18.06
C GLU A 20 9.40 2.55 -19.31
N TRP A 21 9.44 1.91 -20.48
CA TRP A 21 9.24 2.53 -21.80
C TRP A 21 7.78 2.76 -22.17
N ALA A 22 6.84 2.66 -21.22
CA ALA A 22 5.47 3.06 -21.49
C ALA A 22 5.40 4.56 -21.79
N SER A 23 4.55 4.93 -22.74
CA SER A 23 4.30 6.32 -23.13
C SER A 23 3.26 6.98 -22.23
N ALA A 24 3.26 8.32 -22.20
CA ALA A 24 2.23 9.09 -21.51
C ALA A 24 0.83 8.76 -22.04
N GLN A 25 0.69 8.49 -23.35
CA GLN A 25 -0.58 8.08 -23.95
C GLN A 25 -1.07 6.74 -23.42
N GLU A 26 -0.20 5.74 -23.30
CA GLU A 26 -0.56 4.44 -22.73
C GLU A 26 -0.98 4.57 -21.27
N LEU A 27 -0.26 5.37 -20.47
CA LEU A 27 -0.62 5.64 -19.08
C LEU A 27 -1.99 6.31 -19.00
N LEU A 28 -2.25 7.30 -19.85
CA LEU A 28 -3.53 7.99 -19.89
C LEU A 28 -4.67 7.05 -20.28
N GLY A 29 -4.46 6.19 -21.28
CA GLY A 29 -5.48 5.22 -21.71
C GLY A 29 -5.83 4.22 -20.62
N VAL A 30 -4.83 3.75 -19.86
CA VAL A 30 -5.08 2.91 -18.67
C VAL A 30 -5.88 3.67 -17.61
N VAL A 31 -5.49 4.90 -17.28
CA VAL A 31 -6.22 5.70 -16.28
C VAL A 31 -7.65 5.98 -16.74
N ALA A 32 -7.86 6.35 -18.01
CA ALA A 32 -9.18 6.62 -18.56
C ALA A 32 -10.07 5.38 -18.53
N ALA A 33 -9.55 4.21 -18.91
CA ALA A 33 -10.28 2.94 -18.85
C ALA A 33 -10.67 2.58 -17.41
N GLU A 34 -9.73 2.70 -16.47
CA GLU A 34 -9.95 2.40 -15.06
C GLU A 34 -10.89 3.37 -14.33
N MET A 35 -11.03 4.59 -14.88
CA MET A 35 -11.93 5.62 -14.37
C MET A 35 -13.28 5.67 -15.10
N GLU A 36 -13.50 4.80 -16.11
CA GLU A 36 -14.64 4.85 -17.04
C GLU A 36 -14.83 6.23 -17.69
N TRP A 37 -13.74 6.95 -17.95
CA TRP A 37 -13.79 8.25 -18.61
C TRP A 37 -13.95 8.07 -20.13
N VAL A 38 -14.96 8.72 -20.70
CA VAL A 38 -15.16 8.73 -22.17
C VAL A 38 -14.15 9.70 -22.77
N GLU A 39 -13.12 9.17 -23.44
CA GLU A 39 -12.13 9.94 -24.20
C GLU A 39 -12.84 10.82 -25.24
N PRO A 40 -12.58 12.14 -25.25
CA PRO A 40 -11.64 12.59 -26.28
C PRO A 40 -10.67 13.72 -25.88
N GLU A 41 -10.65 14.19 -24.62
CA GLU A 41 -9.92 15.42 -24.29
C GLU A 41 -9.15 15.38 -22.96
N LEU A 42 -8.64 14.22 -22.55
CA LEU A 42 -7.79 14.15 -21.37
C LEU A 42 -6.32 14.35 -21.74
N VAL A 43 -5.57 14.99 -20.85
CA VAL A 43 -4.13 15.20 -20.96
C VAL A 43 -3.47 14.94 -19.61
N LEU A 44 -2.24 14.40 -19.65
CA LEU A 44 -1.41 14.25 -18.46
C LEU A 44 -0.60 15.50 -18.21
N VAL A 45 -0.62 15.95 -16.96
CA VAL A 45 0.16 17.09 -16.47
C VAL A 45 1.11 16.59 -15.39
N GLY A 46 2.41 16.80 -15.61
CA GLY A 46 3.43 16.60 -14.59
C GLY A 46 3.57 17.84 -13.71
N VAL A 47 3.68 17.63 -12.40
CA VAL A 47 3.94 18.69 -11.42
C VAL A 47 5.31 18.47 -10.81
N SER A 48 6.18 19.48 -10.92
CA SER A 48 7.52 19.46 -10.34
C SER A 48 7.46 19.60 -8.82
N ARG A 49 8.59 19.33 -8.15
CA ARG A 49 8.74 19.58 -6.71
C ARG A 49 8.54 21.04 -6.29
N TRP A 50 8.68 21.95 -7.25
CA TRP A 50 8.48 23.39 -7.05
C TRP A 50 7.06 23.84 -7.45
N GLY A 51 6.18 22.89 -7.81
CA GLY A 51 4.80 23.17 -8.20
C GLY A 51 4.62 23.59 -9.66
N GLU A 52 5.66 23.53 -10.49
CA GLU A 52 5.56 23.88 -11.91
C GLU A 52 4.80 22.79 -12.65
N LYS A 53 3.79 23.20 -13.42
CA LYS A 53 2.94 22.31 -14.22
C LYS A 53 3.47 22.23 -15.65
N GLN A 54 3.67 21.02 -16.17
CA GLN A 54 4.03 20.79 -17.56
C GLN A 54 3.10 19.75 -18.19
N PHE A 55 2.50 20.09 -19.32
CA PHE A 55 1.74 19.15 -20.14
C PHE A 55 2.68 18.15 -20.81
N LEU A 56 2.38 16.87 -20.67
CA LEU A 56 3.18 15.80 -21.23
C LEU A 56 2.76 15.52 -22.67
N GLN A 57 3.75 15.37 -23.54
CA GLN A 57 3.51 14.94 -24.92
C GLN A 57 3.10 13.46 -24.94
N PRO A 58 2.16 13.04 -25.81
CA PRO A 58 1.68 11.65 -25.83
C PRO A 58 2.79 10.60 -25.97
N GLN A 59 3.83 10.89 -26.74
CA GLN A 59 4.96 10.00 -26.99
C GLN A 59 6.06 10.07 -25.91
N GLN A 60 5.94 10.95 -24.93
CA GLN A 60 6.93 11.08 -23.88
C GLN A 60 6.92 9.85 -22.98
N TYR A 61 8.09 9.25 -22.75
CA TYR A 61 8.20 8.06 -21.92
C TYR A 61 8.04 8.36 -20.43
N VAL A 62 7.33 7.49 -19.74
CA VAL A 62 6.97 7.65 -18.34
C VAL A 62 8.19 7.55 -17.41
N HIS A 63 9.21 6.76 -17.74
CA HIS A 63 10.45 6.73 -16.95
C HIS A 63 11.27 8.02 -17.00
N SER A 64 11.09 8.87 -18.04
CA SER A 64 11.74 10.17 -18.15
C SER A 64 11.14 11.22 -17.21
N LEU A 65 9.97 10.91 -16.65
CA LEU A 65 9.18 11.80 -15.83
C LEU A 65 9.75 11.86 -14.40
N ARG A 66 10.59 12.87 -14.13
CA ARG A 66 11.04 13.21 -12.77
C ARG A 66 9.98 14.00 -11.98
N TRP A 67 8.71 13.79 -12.26
CA TRP A 67 7.61 14.53 -11.63
C TRP A 67 7.30 13.97 -10.25
N GLU A 68 6.97 14.85 -9.31
CA GLU A 68 6.52 14.41 -7.99
C GLU A 68 5.10 13.86 -8.05
N ARG A 69 4.26 14.48 -8.89
CA ARG A 69 2.85 14.11 -9.08
C ARG A 69 2.48 14.22 -10.55
N LEU A 70 1.67 13.27 -11.03
CA LEU A 70 0.99 13.35 -12.32
C LEU A 70 -0.48 13.64 -12.06
N HIS A 71 -1.11 14.43 -12.91
CA HIS A 71 -2.52 14.78 -12.84
C HIS A 71 -3.16 14.53 -14.20
N VAL A 72 -4.43 14.11 -14.20
CA VAL A 72 -5.23 14.17 -15.43
C VAL A 72 -6.04 15.46 -15.44
N CYS A 73 -5.96 16.19 -16.54
CA CYS A 73 -6.78 17.38 -16.79
C CYS A 73 -7.53 17.22 -18.11
N ARG A 74 -8.59 18.00 -18.27
CA ARG A 74 -9.22 18.17 -19.58
C ARG A 74 -8.37 19.12 -20.44
N ARG A 75 -8.48 19.04 -21.77
CA ARG A 75 -7.74 19.91 -22.72
C ARG A 75 -8.07 21.39 -22.55
N ASP A 76 -9.26 21.70 -22.07
CA ASP A 76 -9.67 23.06 -21.66
C ASP A 76 -8.96 23.57 -20.39
N GLN A 77 -7.99 22.80 -19.87
CA GLN A 77 -7.19 23.09 -18.68
C GLN A 77 -8.02 23.09 -17.38
N THR A 78 -9.24 22.57 -17.41
CA THR A 78 -10.00 22.33 -16.19
C THR A 78 -9.49 21.08 -15.48
N GLU A 79 -9.15 21.25 -14.20
CA GLU A 79 -8.77 20.13 -13.34
C GLU A 79 -9.98 19.27 -13.02
N ILE A 80 -9.76 17.95 -12.95
CA ILE A 80 -10.77 17.02 -12.44
C ILE A 80 -10.83 17.18 -10.92
N THR A 81 -11.73 18.04 -10.45
CA THR A 81 -11.85 18.43 -9.03
C THR A 81 -12.87 17.61 -8.24
N SER A 82 -13.54 16.64 -8.86
CA SER A 82 -14.52 15.77 -8.17
C SER A 82 -13.87 15.11 -6.96
N ARG A 83 -14.55 15.04 -5.81
CA ARG A 83 -14.03 14.31 -4.64
C ARG A 83 -14.14 12.80 -4.88
N ALA A 84 -13.25 12.01 -4.29
CA ALA A 84 -13.26 10.55 -4.42
C ALA A 84 -14.61 9.93 -4.00
N GLY A 85 -15.26 10.53 -3.01
CA GLY A 85 -16.59 10.13 -2.56
C GLY A 85 -17.68 10.25 -3.64
N ASP A 86 -17.58 11.19 -4.58
CA ASP A 86 -18.68 11.53 -5.50
C ASP A 86 -18.65 10.75 -6.81
N SER A 87 -17.54 10.07 -7.11
CA SER A 87 -17.31 9.39 -8.38
C SER A 87 -17.90 7.97 -8.36
N SER A 88 -18.98 7.75 -9.11
CA SER A 88 -19.65 6.44 -9.23
C SER A 88 -18.73 5.33 -9.77
N GLY A 89 -17.83 5.65 -10.71
CA GLY A 89 -16.85 4.71 -11.27
C GLY A 89 -15.86 4.21 -10.22
N LEU A 90 -15.32 5.10 -9.38
CA LEU A 90 -14.41 4.75 -8.29
C LEU A 90 -15.06 3.82 -7.25
N ARG A 91 -16.34 4.08 -6.93
CA ARG A 91 -17.12 3.20 -6.03
C ARG A 91 -17.34 1.82 -6.64
N ARG A 92 -17.63 1.72 -7.95
CA ARG A 92 -17.83 0.44 -8.64
C ARG A 92 -16.55 -0.38 -8.67
N ARG A 93 -15.41 0.26 -8.92
CA ARG A 93 -14.10 -0.39 -8.92
C ARG A 93 -13.72 -1.00 -7.58
N GLY A 94 -13.94 -0.26 -6.48
CA GLY A 94 -13.71 -0.78 -5.13
C GLY A 94 -14.52 -2.03 -4.81
N LEU A 95 -15.61 -2.29 -5.54
CA LEU A 95 -16.44 -3.49 -5.39
C LEU A 95 -16.00 -4.66 -6.28
N GLN A 96 -15.27 -4.44 -7.39
CA GLN A 96 -14.82 -5.52 -8.29
C GLN A 96 -13.97 -6.57 -7.56
N ILE A 97 -13.23 -6.16 -6.53
CA ILE A 97 -12.42 -7.06 -5.68
C ILE A 97 -13.25 -8.14 -4.97
N LEU A 98 -14.56 -7.93 -4.80
CA LEU A 98 -15.49 -8.93 -4.26
C LEU A 98 -15.73 -10.08 -5.22
N ASP A 99 -15.67 -9.81 -6.53
CA ASP A 99 -15.91 -10.79 -7.58
C ASP A 99 -14.64 -11.59 -7.91
N LEU A 100 -13.48 -11.13 -7.43
CA LEU A 100 -12.20 -11.79 -7.64
C LEU A 100 -11.94 -12.91 -6.63
N SER A 101 -11.21 -13.93 -7.08
CA SER A 101 -10.64 -14.97 -6.20
C SER A 101 -9.63 -14.36 -5.24
N ALA A 102 -9.78 -14.65 -3.95
CA ALA A 102 -8.84 -14.18 -2.92
C ALA A 102 -7.43 -14.78 -3.11
N TRP A 103 -7.36 -16.02 -3.62
CA TRP A 103 -6.10 -16.69 -3.93
C TRP A 103 -5.39 -16.04 -5.13
N ASP A 104 -6.12 -15.75 -6.21
CA ASP A 104 -5.54 -15.15 -7.42
C ASP A 104 -5.12 -13.70 -7.16
N THR A 105 -5.91 -12.97 -6.38
CA THR A 105 -5.54 -11.61 -5.95
C THR A 105 -4.24 -11.63 -5.13
N ALA A 106 -4.13 -12.55 -4.16
CA ALA A 106 -2.91 -12.71 -3.37
C ALA A 106 -1.72 -13.12 -4.26
N THR A 107 -1.96 -13.97 -5.26
CA THR A 107 -0.96 -14.37 -6.26
C THR A 107 -0.43 -13.15 -7.01
N VAL A 108 -1.29 -12.32 -7.60
CA VAL A 108 -0.87 -11.13 -8.36
C VAL A 108 -0.11 -10.13 -7.45
N LEU A 109 -0.54 -9.97 -6.20
CA LEU A 109 0.17 -9.17 -5.20
C LEU A 109 1.58 -9.75 -4.96
N THR A 110 1.69 -11.05 -4.73
CA THR A 110 2.95 -11.75 -4.49
C THR A 110 3.88 -11.69 -5.70
N CYS A 111 3.39 -11.88 -6.92
CA CYS A 111 4.16 -11.71 -8.16
C CYS A 111 4.69 -10.27 -8.30
N THR A 112 3.86 -9.29 -7.96
CA THR A 112 4.23 -7.87 -7.99
C THR A 112 5.31 -7.55 -6.97
N ASP A 113 5.12 -7.99 -5.73
CA ASP A 113 6.05 -7.74 -4.64
C ASP A 113 7.40 -8.45 -4.89
N TRP A 114 7.40 -9.66 -5.44
CA TRP A 114 8.62 -10.35 -5.85
C TRP A 114 9.40 -9.59 -6.91
N SER A 115 8.71 -9.02 -7.90
CA SER A 115 9.36 -8.23 -8.95
C SER A 115 10.11 -7.03 -8.36
N LEU A 116 9.49 -6.30 -7.44
CA LEU A 116 10.10 -5.14 -6.77
C LEU A 116 11.21 -5.58 -5.80
N PHE A 117 10.95 -6.67 -5.07
CA PHE A 117 11.89 -7.18 -4.08
C PHE A 117 13.17 -7.71 -4.72
N ASN A 118 13.08 -8.39 -5.86
CA ASN A 118 14.25 -8.86 -6.60
C ASN A 118 15.01 -7.72 -7.29
N ALA A 119 14.33 -6.65 -7.67
CA ALA A 119 14.98 -5.46 -8.25
C ALA A 119 15.76 -4.63 -7.21
N THR A 120 15.44 -4.77 -5.92
CA THR A 120 16.12 -4.03 -4.84
C THR A 120 17.56 -4.51 -4.65
N HIS A 121 18.53 -3.62 -4.91
CA HIS A 121 19.94 -3.88 -4.69
C HIS A 121 20.30 -3.84 -3.20
N GLU A 122 21.27 -4.65 -2.78
CA GLU A 122 21.69 -4.74 -1.37
C GLU A 122 22.26 -3.42 -0.82
N GLN A 123 22.90 -2.61 -1.67
CA GLN A 123 23.41 -1.29 -1.29
C GLN A 123 22.27 -0.32 -0.96
N GLU A 124 21.10 -0.43 -1.60
CA GLU A 124 19.96 0.42 -1.29
C GLU A 124 19.50 0.20 0.16
N LEU A 125 19.57 -1.04 0.67
CA LEU A 125 19.21 -1.40 2.04
C LEU A 125 20.13 -0.76 3.10
N ILE A 126 21.34 -0.34 2.71
CA ILE A 126 22.30 0.36 3.58
C ILE A 126 22.23 1.87 3.36
N CYS A 127 22.23 2.34 2.12
CA CYS A 127 22.29 3.75 1.81
C CYS A 127 20.99 4.49 2.18
N TYR A 128 19.83 3.86 1.95
CA TYR A 128 18.53 4.48 2.22
C TYR A 128 18.35 4.83 3.72
N PRO A 129 18.56 3.91 4.68
CA PRO A 129 18.48 4.25 6.12
C PRO A 129 19.49 5.30 6.58
N LEU A 130 20.58 5.48 5.84
CA LEU A 130 21.65 6.42 6.14
C LEU A 130 21.40 7.81 5.53
N GLY A 131 20.29 8.01 4.81
CA GLY A 131 20.00 9.24 4.09
C GLY A 131 20.99 9.52 2.95
N ARG A 132 21.67 8.48 2.45
CA ARG A 132 22.64 8.59 1.35
C ARG A 132 21.96 8.32 0.04
N ASP A 133 22.16 9.22 -0.91
CA ASP A 133 21.70 9.04 -2.28
C ASP A 133 22.56 7.96 -2.97
N VAL A 134 21.92 6.92 -3.49
CA VAL A 134 22.60 5.89 -4.30
C VAL A 134 22.68 6.47 -5.70
N GLY A 135 23.71 7.29 -5.93
CA GLY A 135 23.86 8.15 -7.09
C GLY A 135 23.32 7.56 -8.40
N SER A 136 22.14 8.02 -8.80
CA SER A 136 21.62 8.18 -10.17
C SER A 136 20.17 8.64 -10.03
N GLY A 137 19.72 9.60 -10.82
CA GLY A 137 18.39 10.22 -10.70
C GLY A 137 17.18 9.33 -11.03
N GLN A 138 17.25 8.02 -10.76
CA GLN A 138 16.14 7.07 -10.77
C GLN A 138 15.70 6.79 -9.32
N ARG A 139 14.39 6.77 -9.06
CA ARG A 139 13.87 6.27 -7.78
C ARG A 139 14.31 4.82 -7.62
N GLY A 140 15.04 4.52 -6.55
CA GLY A 140 15.55 3.17 -6.28
C GLY A 140 14.44 2.13 -6.20
N ALA A 141 14.73 0.90 -6.58
CA ALA A 141 13.78 -0.21 -6.47
C ALA A 141 13.31 -0.41 -5.01
N LEU A 142 14.15 -0.07 -4.02
CA LEU A 142 13.76 -0.04 -2.61
C LEU A 142 12.65 0.98 -2.33
N GLU A 143 12.76 2.21 -2.86
CA GLU A 143 11.75 3.25 -2.65
C GLU A 143 10.40 2.79 -3.24
N LEU A 144 10.42 2.18 -4.43
CA LEU A 144 9.22 1.61 -5.05
C LEU A 144 8.61 0.48 -4.22
N LEU A 145 9.44 -0.37 -3.61
CA LEU A 145 8.98 -1.43 -2.71
C LEU A 145 8.33 -0.86 -1.44
N LEU A 146 8.96 0.12 -0.79
CA LEU A 146 8.42 0.77 0.41
C LEU A 146 7.11 1.50 0.10
N ARG A 147 7.08 2.20 -1.04
CA ARG A 147 5.88 2.85 -1.56
C ARG A 147 4.76 1.85 -1.80
N ARG A 148 5.06 0.68 -2.37
CA ARG A 148 4.08 -0.37 -2.61
C ARG A 148 3.44 -0.87 -1.31
N CYS A 149 4.23 -1.04 -0.24
CA CYS A 149 3.70 -1.43 1.07
C CYS A 149 2.64 -0.45 1.58
N ASN A 150 2.91 0.85 1.47
CA ASN A 150 1.99 1.92 1.88
C ASN A 150 0.76 1.99 0.95
N GLU A 151 0.96 1.81 -0.36
CA GLU A 151 -0.15 1.81 -1.33
C GLU A 151 -1.13 0.68 -1.07
N VAL A 152 -0.65 -0.54 -0.79
CA VAL A 152 -1.52 -1.67 -0.46
C VAL A 152 -2.30 -1.41 0.83
N GLN A 153 -1.65 -0.85 1.85
CA GLN A 153 -2.32 -0.48 3.11
C GLN A 153 -3.44 0.54 2.89
N LEU A 154 -3.15 1.63 2.18
CA LEU A 154 -4.12 2.69 1.95
C LEU A 154 -5.20 2.28 0.93
N TRP A 155 -4.88 1.42 -0.03
CA TRP A 155 -5.86 0.82 -0.96
C TRP A 155 -6.95 0.07 -0.21
N VAL A 156 -6.58 -0.77 0.76
CA VAL A 156 -7.54 -1.50 1.60
C VAL A 156 -8.47 -0.53 2.33
N ALA A 157 -7.91 0.49 2.99
CA ALA A 157 -8.71 1.49 3.68
C ALA A 157 -9.63 2.26 2.71
N THR A 158 -9.10 2.68 1.57
CA THR A 158 -9.82 3.41 0.52
C THR A 158 -11.00 2.60 -0.01
N ALA A 159 -10.78 1.34 -0.39
CA ALA A 159 -11.82 0.46 -0.92
C ALA A 159 -12.95 0.24 0.09
N VAL A 160 -12.61 0.00 1.36
CA VAL A 160 -13.61 -0.17 2.44
C VAL A 160 -14.42 1.11 2.66
N LEU A 161 -13.77 2.27 2.67
CA LEU A 161 -14.41 3.56 2.99
C LEU A 161 -15.20 4.16 1.82
N LEU A 162 -14.90 3.78 0.58
CA LEU A 162 -15.71 4.14 -0.58
C LEU A 162 -16.93 3.22 -0.77
N CYS A 163 -16.96 2.06 -0.09
CA CYS A 163 -18.09 1.14 -0.15
C CYS A 163 -19.26 1.62 0.74
N THR A 164 -20.23 2.31 0.14
CA THR A 164 -21.38 2.87 0.85
C THR A 164 -22.34 1.79 1.39
N SER A 165 -22.58 0.72 0.61
CA SER A 165 -23.44 -0.39 1.03
C SER A 165 -22.85 -1.12 2.23
N HIS A 166 -23.59 -1.14 3.35
CA HIS A 166 -23.17 -1.80 4.58
C HIS A 166 -22.87 -3.29 4.38
N HIS A 167 -23.76 -4.01 3.69
CA HIS A 167 -23.62 -5.43 3.45
C HIS A 167 -22.39 -5.74 2.57
N LYS A 168 -22.23 -5.03 1.45
CA LYS A 168 -21.05 -5.22 0.59
C LYS A 168 -19.76 -4.84 1.31
N ARG A 169 -19.79 -3.84 2.19
CA ARG A 169 -18.60 -3.41 2.95
C ARG A 169 -18.15 -4.47 3.95
N SER A 170 -19.06 -5.17 4.63
CA SER A 170 -18.67 -6.29 5.50
C SER A 170 -18.13 -7.49 4.71
N GLN A 171 -18.70 -7.77 3.53
CA GLN A 171 -18.15 -8.76 2.60
C GLN A 171 -16.74 -8.38 2.13
N LEU A 172 -16.51 -7.08 1.87
CA LEU A 172 -15.24 -6.53 1.39
C LEU A 172 -14.13 -6.66 2.44
N ILE A 173 -14.44 -6.33 3.70
CA ILE A 173 -13.54 -6.61 4.83
C ILE A 173 -13.22 -8.12 4.89
N GLY A 174 -14.24 -8.97 4.78
CA GLY A 174 -14.05 -10.42 4.77
C GLY A 174 -13.15 -10.90 3.63
N GLN A 175 -13.27 -10.29 2.45
CA GLN A 175 -12.44 -10.59 1.29
C GLN A 175 -10.98 -10.20 1.51
N PHE A 176 -10.70 -9.01 2.04
CA PHE A 176 -9.34 -8.60 2.38
C PHE A 176 -8.68 -9.48 3.45
N ILE A 177 -9.44 -9.95 4.45
CA ILE A 177 -8.94 -10.92 5.43
C ILE A 177 -8.47 -12.22 4.75
N ARG A 178 -9.25 -12.74 3.78
CA ARG A 178 -8.87 -13.94 3.01
C ARG A 178 -7.63 -13.69 2.15
N ILE A 179 -7.56 -12.55 1.46
CA ILE A 179 -6.40 -12.17 0.65
C ILE A 179 -5.14 -12.11 1.53
N ALA A 180 -5.20 -11.46 2.69
CA ALA A 180 -4.07 -11.39 3.62
C ALA A 180 -3.61 -12.78 4.10
N ALA A 181 -4.55 -13.67 4.42
CA ALA A 181 -4.25 -15.05 4.80
C ALA A 181 -3.60 -15.85 3.64
N HIS A 182 -4.03 -15.63 2.41
CA HIS A 182 -3.40 -16.23 1.23
C HIS A 182 -2.01 -15.65 0.95
N CYS A 183 -1.80 -14.34 1.11
CA CYS A 183 -0.46 -13.73 1.05
C CYS A 183 0.49 -14.40 2.05
N ARG A 184 0.05 -14.61 3.31
CA ARG A 184 0.85 -15.35 4.31
C ARG A 184 1.14 -16.78 3.88
N THR A 185 0.15 -17.49 3.34
CA THR A 185 0.30 -18.87 2.83
C THR A 185 1.32 -18.94 1.69
N GLN A 186 1.32 -17.94 0.81
CA GLN A 186 2.27 -17.75 -0.28
C GLN A 186 3.62 -17.15 0.19
N ARG A 187 3.84 -17.06 1.52
CA ARG A 187 5.07 -16.52 2.14
C ARG A 187 5.37 -15.07 1.78
N ASN A 188 4.35 -14.32 1.37
CA ASN A 188 4.40 -12.88 1.21
C ASN A 188 3.93 -12.20 2.51
N LEU A 189 4.86 -12.02 3.44
CA LEU A 189 4.57 -11.32 4.69
C LEU A 189 4.43 -9.81 4.47
N SER A 190 4.99 -9.25 3.39
CA SER A 190 4.86 -7.84 3.05
C SER A 190 3.40 -7.44 2.82
N SER A 191 2.75 -8.02 1.80
CA SER A 191 1.33 -7.73 1.52
C SER A 191 0.40 -8.20 2.64
N CYS A 192 0.70 -9.31 3.31
CA CYS A 192 -0.07 -9.73 4.49
C CYS A 192 -0.08 -8.63 5.56
N PHE A 193 1.10 -8.09 5.91
CA PHE A 193 1.24 -7.04 6.92
C PHE A 193 0.53 -5.75 6.48
N SER A 194 0.75 -5.31 5.23
CA SER A 194 0.10 -4.11 4.67
C SER A 194 -1.42 -4.19 4.67
N ILE A 195 -2.01 -5.33 4.29
CA ILE A 195 -3.48 -5.50 4.28
C ILE A 195 -4.03 -5.49 5.70
N THR A 196 -3.40 -6.22 6.64
CA THR A 196 -3.81 -6.22 8.05
C THR A 196 -3.74 -4.81 8.64
N MET A 197 -2.68 -4.04 8.34
CA MET A 197 -2.57 -2.64 8.75
C MET A 197 -3.65 -1.75 8.14
N GLY A 198 -4.06 -2.00 6.89
CA GLY A 198 -5.13 -1.25 6.23
C GLY A 198 -6.49 -1.50 6.88
N LEU A 199 -6.78 -2.74 7.27
CA LEU A 199 -7.99 -3.11 8.01
C LEU A 199 -8.00 -2.51 9.43
N ASN A 200 -6.83 -2.39 10.05
CA ASN A 200 -6.66 -1.84 11.39
C ASN A 200 -6.50 -0.32 11.43
N ALA A 201 -6.47 0.34 10.26
CA ALA A 201 -6.44 1.79 10.18
C ALA A 201 -7.63 2.38 10.96
N ALA A 202 -7.37 3.40 11.78
CA ALA A 202 -8.36 4.04 12.64
C ALA A 202 -9.71 4.39 11.95
N PRO A 203 -9.75 4.94 10.71
CA PRO A 203 -11.02 5.21 10.03
C PRO A 203 -11.79 3.94 9.63
N VAL A 204 -11.13 2.78 9.51
CA VAL A 204 -11.76 1.48 9.18
C VAL A 204 -12.17 0.73 10.45
N SER A 205 -11.26 0.61 11.43
CA SER A 205 -11.50 -0.14 12.67
C SER A 205 -12.65 0.43 13.50
N ARG A 206 -12.94 1.73 13.34
CA ARG A 206 -14.02 2.41 14.06
C ARG A 206 -15.45 2.08 13.58
N LEU A 207 -15.60 1.38 12.45
CA LEU A 207 -16.89 1.07 11.82
C LEU A 207 -17.59 -0.11 12.53
N SER A 208 -17.91 0.05 13.82
CA SER A 208 -18.38 -1.03 14.72
C SER A 208 -19.51 -1.85 14.12
N HIS A 209 -20.55 -1.22 13.56
CA HIS A 209 -21.67 -1.96 12.96
C HIS A 209 -21.24 -2.78 11.74
N THR A 210 -20.26 -2.30 10.96
CA THR A 210 -19.76 -3.07 9.81
C THR A 210 -18.99 -4.29 10.30
N TRP A 211 -18.16 -4.11 11.33
CA TRP A 211 -17.42 -5.19 11.96
C TRP A 211 -18.35 -6.21 12.61
N GLU A 212 -19.43 -5.81 13.27
CA GLU A 212 -20.47 -6.71 13.80
C GLU A 212 -20.98 -7.68 12.73
N ALA A 213 -21.24 -7.19 11.51
CA ALA A 213 -21.71 -7.99 10.38
C ALA A 213 -20.63 -8.90 9.73
N VAL A 214 -19.34 -8.77 10.09
CA VAL A 214 -18.29 -9.68 9.59
C VAL A 214 -18.41 -11.04 10.30
N PRO A 215 -18.42 -12.17 9.56
CA PRO A 215 -18.49 -13.51 10.15
C PRO A 215 -17.42 -13.77 11.21
N GLY A 216 -17.80 -14.38 12.33
CA GLY A 216 -16.91 -14.66 13.46
C GLY A 216 -15.66 -15.47 13.08
N ARG A 217 -15.78 -16.42 12.14
CA ARG A 217 -14.64 -17.18 11.61
C ARG A 217 -13.58 -16.27 10.97
N LEU A 218 -14.00 -15.23 10.24
CA LEU A 218 -13.08 -14.28 9.61
C LEU A 218 -12.48 -13.32 10.64
N LYS A 219 -13.23 -12.92 11.67
CA LYS A 219 -12.68 -12.15 12.80
C LYS A 219 -11.56 -12.90 13.50
N LYS A 220 -11.77 -14.20 13.78
CA LYS A 220 -10.74 -15.05 14.37
C LYS A 220 -9.49 -15.14 13.48
N LEU A 221 -9.68 -15.31 12.17
CA LEU A 221 -8.58 -15.31 11.20
C LEU A 221 -7.84 -13.97 11.20
N LEU A 222 -8.55 -12.84 11.26
CA LEU A 222 -7.91 -11.53 11.40
C LEU A 222 -7.08 -11.45 12.67
N SER A 223 -7.60 -11.88 13.82
CA SER A 223 -6.83 -11.89 15.08
C SER A 223 -5.56 -12.73 15.01
N GLU A 224 -5.55 -13.84 14.26
CA GLU A 224 -4.34 -14.63 14.00
C GLU A 224 -3.32 -13.89 13.10
N LEU A 225 -3.80 -13.05 12.18
CA LEU A 225 -2.95 -12.20 11.34
C LEU A 225 -2.41 -10.99 12.12
N GLU A 226 -3.19 -10.42 13.04
CA GLU A 226 -2.82 -9.28 13.88
C GLU A 226 -1.60 -9.57 14.77
N LEU A 227 -1.39 -10.84 15.15
CA LEU A 227 -0.18 -11.30 15.85
C LEU A 227 1.12 -11.01 15.07
N LEU A 228 1.03 -10.89 13.74
CA LEU A 228 2.17 -10.49 12.91
C LEU A 228 2.43 -8.99 12.95
N THR A 229 1.42 -8.18 13.28
CA THR A 229 1.54 -6.71 13.32
C THR A 229 1.79 -6.15 14.71
N ASP A 230 1.62 -6.98 15.75
CA ASP A 230 1.81 -6.59 17.16
C ASP A 230 3.22 -6.01 17.41
N PRO A 231 3.34 -4.76 17.89
CA PRO A 231 4.63 -4.12 18.17
C PRO A 231 5.31 -4.66 19.45
N SER A 232 4.61 -5.44 20.27
CA SER A 232 5.10 -5.95 21.56
C SER A 232 6.42 -6.73 21.43
N LEU A 233 7.30 -6.54 22.41
CA LEU A 233 8.62 -7.17 22.47
C LEU A 233 9.42 -7.01 21.16
N ASN A 234 9.36 -5.81 20.56
CA ASN A 234 9.98 -5.48 19.28
C ASN A 234 9.50 -6.40 18.14
N HIS A 235 8.18 -6.48 17.95
CA HIS A 235 7.54 -7.28 16.91
C HIS A 235 7.92 -8.77 16.98
N ARG A 236 7.91 -9.37 18.18
CA ARG A 236 8.32 -10.77 18.38
C ARG A 236 7.51 -11.75 17.51
N GLY A 237 6.20 -11.58 17.42
CA GLY A 237 5.33 -12.46 16.62
C GLY A 237 5.73 -12.50 15.15
N TYR A 238 5.97 -11.33 14.55
CA TYR A 238 6.52 -11.21 13.20
C TYR A 238 7.88 -11.90 13.06
N ARG A 239 8.83 -11.58 13.93
CA ARG A 239 10.21 -12.08 13.84
C ARG A 239 10.25 -13.61 13.99
N ASP A 240 9.44 -14.17 14.88
CA ASP A 240 9.33 -15.62 15.06
C ASP A 240 8.73 -16.28 13.81
N SER A 241 7.69 -15.69 13.21
CA SER A 241 7.11 -16.18 11.96
C SER A 241 8.10 -16.11 10.80
N LEU A 242 8.81 -14.99 10.64
CA LEU A 242 9.80 -14.80 9.57
C LEU A 242 10.94 -15.82 9.68
N ARG A 243 11.44 -16.09 10.89
CA ARG A 243 12.50 -17.08 11.13
C ARG A 243 12.05 -18.51 10.85
N LYS A 244 10.84 -18.89 11.28
CA LYS A 244 10.30 -20.26 11.09
C LYS A 244 9.89 -20.56 9.65
N MET A 245 9.49 -19.54 8.90
CA MET A 245 9.06 -19.69 7.50
C MET A 245 10.26 -20.07 6.62
N ALA A 246 10.13 -21.08 5.76
CA ALA A 246 11.19 -21.43 4.81
C ALA A 246 11.32 -20.38 3.69
N SER A 247 12.53 -20.12 3.22
CA SER A 247 12.76 -19.36 1.98
C SER A 247 12.35 -20.18 0.74
N PRO A 248 12.01 -19.55 -0.40
CA PRO A 248 11.91 -18.11 -0.61
C PRO A 248 10.67 -17.50 0.08
N LYS A 249 10.79 -16.26 0.56
CA LYS A 249 9.75 -15.49 1.27
C LYS A 249 9.97 -13.98 1.10
N ILE A 250 8.90 -13.19 1.15
CA ILE A 250 8.97 -11.72 1.09
C ILE A 250 8.77 -11.17 2.51
N PRO A 251 9.81 -10.60 3.15
CA PRO A 251 9.68 -9.96 4.45
C PRO A 251 8.98 -8.59 4.31
N PHE A 252 8.42 -8.10 5.41
CA PHE A 252 8.02 -6.70 5.54
C PHE A 252 9.27 -5.82 5.74
N ILE A 253 9.81 -5.32 4.62
CA ILE A 253 11.06 -4.55 4.55
C ILE A 253 11.07 -3.30 5.45
N PRO A 254 9.97 -2.51 5.60
CA PRO A 254 10.00 -1.32 6.46
C PRO A 254 10.45 -1.61 7.90
N LEU A 255 10.04 -2.76 8.47
CA LEU A 255 10.45 -3.16 9.81
C LEU A 255 11.93 -3.56 9.88
N LEU A 256 12.47 -4.19 8.83
CA LEU A 256 13.90 -4.52 8.78
C LEU A 256 14.76 -3.27 8.57
N LEU A 257 14.32 -2.30 7.77
CA LEU A 257 15.02 -1.02 7.63
C LEU A 257 15.00 -0.21 8.92
N LYS A 258 13.91 -0.27 9.70
CA LYS A 258 13.88 0.31 11.04
C LYS A 258 15.05 -0.21 11.88
N ASP A 259 15.34 -1.52 11.86
CA ASP A 259 16.49 -2.08 12.59
C ASP A 259 17.82 -1.48 12.11
N VAL A 260 18.01 -1.32 10.80
CA VAL A 260 19.21 -0.67 10.23
C VAL A 260 19.33 0.78 10.68
N THR A 261 18.24 1.55 10.66
CA THR A 261 18.20 2.93 11.17
C THR A 261 18.58 2.99 12.65
N PHE A 262 17.98 2.15 13.50
CA PHE A 262 18.30 2.10 14.93
C PHE A 262 19.76 1.74 15.20
N ILE A 263 20.33 0.78 14.45
CA ILE A 263 21.75 0.45 14.54
C ILE A 263 22.61 1.66 14.11
N HIS A 264 22.21 2.35 13.03
CA HIS A 264 22.93 3.50 12.52
C HIS A 264 22.98 4.66 13.53
N GLU A 265 21.84 5.01 14.10
CA GLU A 265 21.68 6.11 15.06
C GLU A 265 22.25 5.78 16.43
N GLY A 266 22.11 4.53 16.89
CA GLY A 266 22.56 4.08 18.21
C GLY A 266 24.06 3.83 18.33
N ASN A 267 24.80 3.72 17.21
CA ASN A 267 26.22 3.35 17.21
C ASN A 267 27.06 4.36 16.41
N LYS A 268 28.16 4.86 17.00
CA LYS A 268 29.11 5.71 16.27
C LYS A 268 29.81 4.92 15.16
N THR A 269 29.91 5.52 13.97
CA THR A 269 30.62 4.94 12.82
C THR A 269 32.13 4.88 13.05
N PHE A 270 32.68 5.86 13.77
CA PHE A 270 34.08 5.91 14.16
C PHE A 270 34.23 5.91 15.68
N ARG A 271 35.19 5.13 16.19
CA ARG A 271 35.65 5.15 17.58
C ARG A 271 37.15 5.36 17.55
N GLU A 272 37.65 6.39 18.24
CA GLU A 272 39.09 6.71 18.30
C GLU A 272 39.76 6.81 16.90
N ASN A 273 39.06 7.45 15.95
CA ASN A 273 39.46 7.58 14.54
C ASN A 273 39.57 6.26 13.75
N LEU A 274 39.13 5.14 14.32
CA LEU A 274 39.03 3.84 13.65
C LEU A 274 37.58 3.53 13.28
N VAL A 275 37.38 2.77 12.20
CA VAL A 275 36.06 2.31 11.77
C VAL A 275 35.50 1.32 12.79
N ASN A 276 34.26 1.55 13.22
CA ASN A 276 33.55 0.63 14.10
C ASN A 276 32.99 -0.57 13.33
N TYR A 277 33.79 -1.63 13.20
CA TYR A 277 33.39 -2.86 12.50
C TYR A 277 32.22 -3.60 13.16
N GLU A 278 32.03 -3.48 14.47
CA GLU A 278 30.87 -4.05 15.18
C GLU A 278 29.56 -3.48 14.63
N LYS A 279 29.50 -2.15 14.44
CA LYS A 279 28.38 -1.48 13.77
C LYS A 279 28.17 -2.00 12.35
N MET A 280 29.25 -2.14 11.58
CA MET A 280 29.17 -2.61 10.19
C MET A 280 28.62 -4.04 10.13
N HIS A 281 29.06 -4.93 11.02
CA HIS A 281 28.56 -6.30 11.11
C HIS A 281 27.07 -6.36 11.46
N MET A 282 26.62 -5.59 12.46
CA MET A 282 25.20 -5.54 12.84
C MET A 282 24.31 -5.13 11.66
N MET A 283 24.71 -4.11 10.89
CA MET A 283 23.96 -3.70 9.69
C MET A 283 24.00 -4.77 8.59
N ALA A 284 25.17 -5.37 8.36
CA ALA A 284 25.34 -6.42 7.37
C ALA A 284 24.50 -7.67 7.67
N ASP A 285 24.29 -8.02 8.94
CA ASP A 285 23.46 -9.16 9.33
C ASP A 285 21.98 -8.97 8.93
N ILE A 286 21.47 -7.74 9.00
CA ILE A 286 20.12 -7.43 8.51
C ILE A 286 20.05 -7.58 6.98
N VAL A 287 21.05 -7.10 6.26
CA VAL A 287 21.11 -7.25 4.79
C VAL A 287 21.21 -8.73 4.41
N ARG A 288 22.06 -9.52 5.08
CA ARG A 288 22.18 -10.97 4.86
C ARG A 288 20.85 -11.68 5.12
N LEU A 289 20.11 -11.29 6.16
CA LEU A 289 18.77 -11.83 6.41
C LEU A 289 17.82 -11.54 5.24
N VAL A 290 17.81 -10.31 4.72
CA VAL A 290 16.99 -9.94 3.56
C VAL A 290 17.37 -10.76 2.32
N LEU A 291 18.68 -10.91 2.04
CA LEU A 291 19.17 -11.70 0.93
C LEU A 291 18.82 -13.19 1.08
N HIS A 292 18.92 -13.74 2.29
CA HIS A 292 18.53 -15.11 2.59
C HIS A 292 17.01 -15.35 2.40
N CYS A 293 16.18 -14.32 2.50
CA CYS A 293 14.75 -14.46 2.17
C CYS A 293 14.52 -14.72 0.67
N ARG A 294 15.45 -14.30 -0.21
CA ARG A 294 15.38 -14.51 -1.67
C ARG A 294 15.90 -15.88 -2.10
N THR A 295 16.74 -16.53 -1.30
CA THR A 295 17.40 -17.77 -1.72
C THR A 295 16.40 -18.91 -1.82
N ASP A 296 16.26 -19.47 -3.02
CA ASP A 296 15.53 -20.71 -3.22
C ASP A 296 16.46 -21.92 -3.08
N HIS A 297 16.27 -22.68 -2.00
CA HIS A 297 17.03 -23.91 -1.76
C HIS A 297 16.40 -25.15 -2.43
N THR A 298 15.23 -25.01 -3.07
CA THR A 298 14.48 -26.14 -3.63
C THR A 298 14.72 -26.37 -5.12
N GLY A 299 15.42 -25.46 -5.81
CA GLY A 299 15.68 -25.53 -7.26
C GLY A 299 14.42 -25.35 -8.12
N LYS A 300 13.26 -25.16 -7.49
CA LYS A 300 12.00 -24.75 -8.10
C LYS A 300 11.90 -23.26 -7.86
N GLY A 301 12.68 -22.48 -8.62
CA GLY A 301 12.73 -21.02 -8.50
C GLY A 301 11.32 -20.49 -8.28
N ALA A 302 11.10 -19.68 -7.23
CA ALA A 302 9.79 -19.34 -6.67
C ALA A 302 8.69 -19.41 -7.74
N ALA A 303 8.01 -20.55 -7.82
CA ALA A 303 7.08 -20.80 -8.92
C ALA A 303 5.97 -19.75 -8.78
N LEU A 304 6.05 -18.71 -9.60
CA LEU A 304 5.02 -17.69 -9.71
C LEU A 304 3.76 -18.46 -10.11
N PRO A 305 2.68 -18.43 -9.32
CA PRO A 305 1.52 -19.25 -9.64
C PRO A 305 0.99 -18.85 -11.02
N GLU A 306 1.11 -19.77 -11.98
CA GLU A 306 0.61 -19.57 -13.34
C GLU A 306 -0.90 -19.76 -13.35
N GLY A 307 -1.65 -18.67 -13.54
CA GLY A 307 -3.12 -18.74 -13.60
C GLY A 307 -3.83 -17.40 -13.41
N GLU A 308 -3.24 -16.28 -13.80
CA GLU A 308 -3.83 -14.96 -13.53
C GLU A 308 -4.72 -14.51 -14.70
N GLY A 309 -6.02 -14.35 -14.44
CA GLY A 309 -6.94 -13.69 -15.36
C GLY A 309 -6.60 -12.20 -15.57
N PRO A 310 -6.86 -11.62 -16.75
CA PRO A 310 -6.53 -10.23 -17.07
C PRO A 310 -7.22 -9.22 -16.13
N GLU A 311 -8.42 -9.54 -15.64
CA GLU A 311 -9.20 -8.70 -14.72
C GLU A 311 -8.55 -8.59 -13.33
N THR A 312 -8.06 -9.71 -12.78
CA THR A 312 -7.34 -9.74 -11.50
C THR A 312 -6.06 -8.91 -11.57
N ARG A 313 -5.37 -8.95 -12.72
CA ARG A 313 -4.18 -8.13 -12.98
C ARG A 313 -4.50 -6.65 -12.95
N GLY A 314 -5.55 -6.21 -13.65
CA GLY A 314 -5.97 -4.80 -13.66
C GLY A 314 -6.25 -4.26 -12.25
N CYS A 315 -7.04 -4.99 -11.46
CA CYS A 315 -7.40 -4.55 -10.10
C CYS A 315 -6.19 -4.39 -9.16
N VAL A 316 -5.18 -5.26 -9.28
CA VAL A 316 -4.00 -5.27 -8.39
C VAL A 316 -2.85 -4.38 -8.90
N HIS A 317 -2.71 -4.26 -10.22
CA HIS A 317 -1.72 -3.38 -10.85
C HIS A 317 -2.12 -1.91 -10.83
N HIS A 318 -3.42 -1.63 -10.76
CA HIS A 318 -3.97 -0.29 -10.75
C HIS A 318 -4.71 -0.06 -9.42
N LEU A 319 -4.02 0.45 -8.40
CA LEU A 319 -4.61 0.66 -7.07
C LEU A 319 -5.17 2.07 -6.92
N HIS A 320 -6.47 2.20 -6.63
CA HIS A 320 -7.07 3.48 -6.25
C HIS A 320 -6.82 3.76 -4.77
N VAL A 321 -6.24 4.92 -4.46
CA VAL A 321 -5.74 5.25 -3.13
C VAL A 321 -6.09 6.69 -2.75
N ILE A 322 -6.66 6.85 -1.55
CA ILE A 322 -6.80 8.13 -0.83
C ILE A 322 -5.67 8.19 0.21
N GLU A 323 -4.78 9.18 0.08
CA GLU A 323 -3.67 9.41 1.01
C GLU A 323 -4.04 10.31 2.20
N SER A 324 -5.04 11.18 2.02
CA SER A 324 -5.46 12.14 3.02
C SER A 324 -6.18 11.43 4.18
N GLU A 325 -5.52 11.35 5.34
CA GLU A 325 -6.11 10.80 6.56
C GLU A 325 -7.42 11.53 6.93
N ARG A 326 -7.44 12.85 6.76
CA ARG A 326 -8.65 13.66 6.95
C ARG A 326 -9.80 13.17 6.06
N THR A 327 -9.55 12.94 4.77
CA THR A 327 -10.57 12.44 3.83
C THR A 327 -11.04 11.05 4.23
N LEU A 328 -10.14 10.15 4.64
CA LEU A 328 -10.50 8.81 5.10
C LEU A 328 -11.43 8.87 6.34
N PHE A 329 -11.18 9.80 7.27
CA PHE A 329 -12.06 10.02 8.42
C PHE A 329 -13.40 10.65 8.02
N GLU A 330 -13.41 11.63 7.12
CA GLU A 330 -14.65 12.23 6.61
C GLU A 330 -15.56 11.15 5.98
N LEU A 331 -14.98 10.27 5.14
CA LEU A 331 -15.69 9.11 4.58
C LEU A 331 -16.18 8.17 5.69
N SER A 332 -15.32 7.82 6.65
CA SER A 332 -15.68 6.95 7.77
C SER A 332 -16.87 7.48 8.57
N TYR A 333 -16.88 8.77 8.89
CA TYR A 333 -17.99 9.40 9.63
C TYR A 333 -19.26 9.51 8.78
N SER A 334 -19.13 9.67 7.47
CA SER A 334 -20.30 9.65 6.57
C SER A 334 -20.97 8.27 6.52
N LEU A 335 -20.18 7.20 6.64
CA LEU A 335 -20.70 5.82 6.67
C LEU A 335 -21.30 5.47 8.03
N GLN A 336 -20.65 5.86 9.12
CA GLN A 336 -21.08 5.63 10.49
C GLN A 336 -20.74 6.85 11.35
N PRO A 337 -21.71 7.72 11.67
CA PRO A 337 -21.51 8.84 12.58
C PRO A 337 -21.01 8.37 13.95
N ARG A 338 -20.34 9.25 14.70
CA ARG A 338 -20.06 8.94 16.11
C ARG A 338 -21.38 8.84 16.86
N ALA A 339 -21.51 7.84 17.73
CA ALA A 339 -22.62 7.81 18.68
C ALA A 339 -22.62 9.15 19.45
N GLN A 340 -23.69 9.92 19.31
CA GLN A 340 -23.87 11.10 20.16
C GLN A 340 -23.94 10.59 21.60
N ARG A 341 -23.13 11.16 22.51
CA ARG A 341 -23.34 10.91 23.94
C ARG A 341 -24.78 11.32 24.24
N PRO A 342 -25.59 10.48 24.91
CA PRO A 342 -26.89 10.94 25.36
C PRO A 342 -26.71 12.21 26.19
N PRO A 343 -27.62 13.20 26.07
CA PRO A 343 -27.56 14.37 26.93
C PRO A 343 -27.54 13.90 28.38
N VAL A 344 -26.58 14.40 29.15
CA VAL A 344 -26.57 14.18 30.59
C VAL A 344 -27.80 14.91 31.12
N ASP A 345 -28.83 14.16 31.53
CA ASP A 345 -29.97 14.71 32.24
C ASP A 345 -29.45 15.39 33.52
N ARG A 346 -29.32 16.71 33.46
CA ARG A 346 -29.20 17.54 34.65
C ARG A 346 -30.59 17.65 35.26
N GLU A 347 -31.08 16.56 35.83
CA GLU A 347 -32.23 16.65 36.73
C GLU A 347 -31.80 17.38 38.00
N CYS A 348 -32.16 18.65 38.04
CA CYS A 348 -32.32 19.46 39.23
C CYS A 348 -33.12 18.69 40.30
N LYS A 349 -32.46 18.23 41.37
CA LYS A 349 -33.11 17.98 42.65
C LYS A 349 -32.84 19.13 43.60
N CYS A 350 -33.54 20.24 43.40
CA CYS A 350 -33.84 21.13 44.52
C CYS A 350 -34.92 20.44 45.36
N ARG A 351 -34.56 19.91 46.53
CA ARG A 351 -35.53 19.53 47.56
C ARG A 351 -35.90 20.79 48.36
N PRO A 352 -37.18 21.12 48.55
CA PRO A 352 -37.58 22.04 49.61
C PRO A 352 -37.47 21.34 50.98
N LEU A 353 -37.10 22.12 51.99
CA LEU A 353 -37.18 21.80 53.42
C LEU A 353 -38.63 21.85 53.92
#